data_AF-A0A8T5IQJ6-F1
#
_entry.id   AF-A0A8T5IQJ6-F1
#
_cell.length_a   1.000
_cell.length_b   1.000
_cell.length_c   1.000
_cell.angle_alpha   90.00
_cell.angle_beta   90.00
_cell.angle_gamma   90.00
#
_symmetry.space_group_name_H-M   'P 1'
#
loop_
_entity.id
_entity.type
_entity.pdbx_description
1 polymer ?
#
loop_
_entity_poly.entity_id
_entity_poly.type
_entity_poly.pdbx_seq_one_letter_code
_entity_poly.pdbx_strand_id
1 'polypeptide(L)'
;MATDMFMLNNFLPLFVFVLIFVFLYAILEKTKLLGNSSRFNFLVSLCIAVISMFSGSSTELILAVLPWYIFLMFFLLLLFTLFMFFGVNEKDVWPKVGGQTTIFIVMIIALIVSITKVFGPVFTPYAAEGTSNVFRTIFHPRVIGAFFILLIASLLIKNISENV
;
A
#
# COMPACT_ATOMS: atom_id res chain seq x y z
N MET A 1 0.96 -19.80 23.04
CA MET A 1 -0.07 -18.96 22.38
C MET A 1 -0.12 -17.53 22.92
N ALA A 2 -0.25 -17.29 24.23
CA ALA A 2 -0.18 -15.91 24.78
C ALA A 2 1.23 -15.29 24.69
N THR A 3 2.28 -16.10 24.84
CA THR A 3 3.69 -15.68 24.74
C THR A 3 4.11 -15.29 23.32
N ASP A 4 3.55 -15.96 22.29
CA ASP A 4 3.90 -15.71 20.89
C ASP A 4 3.32 -14.37 20.41
N MET A 5 2.08 -14.06 20.80
CA MET A 5 1.45 -12.76 20.58
C MET A 5 2.19 -11.63 21.31
N PHE A 6 2.68 -11.90 22.53
CA PHE A 6 3.41 -10.91 23.31
C PHE A 6 4.72 -10.50 22.63
N MET A 7 5.49 -11.45 22.09
CA MET A 7 6.70 -11.12 21.34
C MET A 7 6.38 -10.30 20.09
N LEU A 8 5.38 -10.72 19.30
CA LEU A 8 5.02 -10.02 18.07
C LEU A 8 4.61 -8.55 18.32
N ASN A 9 3.86 -8.30 19.40
CA ASN A 9 3.39 -6.96 19.73
C ASN A 9 4.54 -6.02 20.15
N ASN A 10 5.61 -6.55 20.75
CA ASN A 10 6.80 -5.77 21.10
C ASN A 10 7.70 -5.46 19.90
N PHE A 11 7.72 -6.33 18.88
CA PHE A 11 8.49 -6.08 17.64
C PHE A 11 7.73 -5.24 16.61
N LEU A 12 6.41 -5.08 16.76
CA LEU A 12 5.59 -4.34 15.82
C LEU A 12 6.07 -2.88 15.62
N PRO A 13 6.40 -2.11 16.67
CA PRO A 13 6.98 -0.78 16.53
C PRO A 13 8.30 -0.76 15.74
N LEU A 14 9.12 -1.80 15.87
CA LEU A 14 10.38 -1.93 15.11
C LEU A 14 10.10 -2.14 13.61
N PHE A 15 9.16 -3.02 13.26
CA PHE A 15 8.74 -3.21 11.88
C PHE A 15 8.13 -1.93 11.28
N VAL A 16 7.32 -1.23 12.06
CA VAL A 16 6.75 0.07 11.72
C VAL A 16 7.85 1.08 11.39
N PHE A 17 8.84 1.19 12.26
CA PHE A 17 10.00 2.06 12.08
C PHE A 17 10.75 1.76 10.77
N VAL A 18 11.12 0.50 10.53
CA VAL A 18 11.88 0.10 9.32
C VAL A 18 11.07 0.39 8.06
N LEU A 19 9.77 0.09 8.06
CA LEU A 19 8.91 0.30 6.90
C LEU A 19 8.78 1.79 6.57
N ILE A 20 8.50 2.64 7.56
CA ILE A 20 8.42 4.10 7.37
C ILE A 20 9.74 4.66 6.87
N PHE A 21 10.85 4.21 7.46
CA PHE A 21 12.19 4.62 7.06
C PHE A 21 12.45 4.31 5.58
N VAL A 22 12.26 3.05 5.15
CA VAL A 22 12.51 2.62 3.77
C VAL A 22 11.60 3.36 2.79
N PHE A 23 10.32 3.50 3.11
CA PHE A 23 9.38 4.21 2.24
C PHE A 23 9.72 5.69 2.09
N LEU A 24 9.97 6.39 3.20
CA LEU A 24 10.34 7.81 3.15
C LEU A 24 11.67 8.03 2.44
N TYR A 25 12.66 7.17 2.71
CA TYR A 25 13.95 7.24 2.03
C TYR A 25 13.78 7.06 0.51
N ALA A 26 13.02 6.05 0.08
CA ALA A 26 12.75 5.80 -1.33
C ALA A 26 12.02 6.97 -2.01
N ILE A 27 11.03 7.56 -1.32
CA ILE A 27 10.30 8.74 -1.82
C ILE A 27 11.24 9.94 -1.94
N LEU A 28 12.05 10.23 -0.92
CA LEU A 28 13.01 11.34 -0.92
C LEU A 28 14.09 11.17 -2.00
N GLU A 29 14.57 9.96 -2.21
CA GLU A 29 15.57 9.65 -3.24
C GLU A 29 15.01 9.76 -4.66
N LYS A 30 13.75 9.35 -4.88
CA LYS A 30 13.06 9.49 -6.17
C LYS A 30 12.66 10.93 -6.48
N THR A 31 12.16 11.67 -5.48
CA THR A 31 11.67 13.04 -5.67
C THR A 31 12.77 14.09 -5.59
N LYS A 32 13.92 13.77 -4.97
CA LYS A 32 15.04 14.68 -4.74
C LYS A 32 14.65 15.98 -4.04
N LEU A 33 13.61 15.93 -3.19
CA LEU A 33 13.05 17.11 -2.50
C LEU A 33 14.09 17.87 -1.65
N LEU A 34 15.07 17.17 -1.09
CA LEU A 34 16.11 17.74 -0.23
C LEU A 34 17.46 17.91 -0.95
N GLY A 35 17.45 17.84 -2.29
CA GLY A 35 18.64 17.87 -3.12
C GLY A 35 19.17 16.49 -3.49
N ASN A 36 20.40 16.44 -4.01
CA ASN A 36 20.99 15.25 -4.63
C ASN A 36 21.92 14.47 -3.68
N SER A 37 21.91 14.78 -2.39
CA SER A 37 22.80 14.19 -1.39
C SER A 37 22.09 13.04 -0.67
N SER A 38 22.33 11.80 -1.14
CA SER A 38 21.75 10.57 -0.56
C SER A 38 21.88 10.49 0.97
N ARG A 39 23.01 10.95 1.55
CA ARG A 39 23.22 10.99 3.00
C ARG A 39 22.20 11.86 3.76
N PHE A 40 21.77 12.98 3.19
CA PHE A 40 20.77 13.84 3.82
C PHE A 40 19.39 13.20 3.76
N ASN A 41 19.03 12.59 2.63
CA ASN A 41 17.77 11.84 2.51
C ASN A 41 17.70 10.70 3.54
N PHE A 42 18.82 9.98 3.74
CA PHE A 42 18.93 8.93 4.76
C PHE A 42 18.72 9.48 6.17
N LEU A 43 19.42 10.56 6.54
CA LEU A 43 19.34 11.12 7.89
C LEU A 43 17.92 11.66 8.18
N VAL A 44 17.31 12.35 7.23
CA VAL A 44 15.98 12.93 7.41
C VAL A 44 14.90 11.85 7.49
N SER A 45 14.93 10.85 6.60
CA SER A 45 14.00 9.71 6.68
C SER A 45 14.15 8.94 7.98
N LEU A 46 15.38 8.76 8.48
CA LEU A 46 15.65 8.13 9.78
C LEU A 46 15.01 8.92 10.92
N CYS A 47 15.23 10.23 10.98
CA CYS A 47 14.63 11.09 12.01
C CYS A 47 13.10 11.03 11.98
N ILE A 48 12.48 11.12 10.80
CA ILE A 48 11.02 11.06 10.67
C ILE A 48 10.49 9.68 11.07
N ALA A 49 11.19 8.61 10.72
CA ALA A 49 10.80 7.25 11.10
C ALA A 49 10.86 7.04 12.62
N VAL A 50 11.91 7.55 13.29
CA VAL A 50 12.00 7.51 14.76
C VAL A 50 10.84 8.28 15.39
N ILE A 51 10.55 9.49 14.93
CA ILE A 51 9.42 10.29 15.44
C ILE A 51 8.09 9.55 15.22
N SER A 52 7.91 8.97 14.04
CA SER A 52 6.70 8.24 13.68
C SER A 52 6.51 6.97 14.51
N MET A 53 7.58 6.31 14.95
CA MET A 53 7.52 5.12 15.82
C MET A 53 6.79 5.41 17.15
N PHE A 54 6.89 6.63 17.66
CA PHE A 54 6.21 7.05 18.89
C PHE A 54 4.76 7.47 18.67
N SER A 55 4.30 7.59 17.42
CA SER A 55 2.91 7.88 17.09
C SER A 55 2.11 6.58 17.02
N GLY A 56 1.12 6.42 17.90
CA GLY A 56 0.18 5.28 17.84
C GLY A 56 -0.49 5.13 16.46
N SER A 57 -0.77 6.25 15.79
CA SER A 57 -1.40 6.27 14.46
C SER A 57 -0.52 5.64 13.37
N SER A 58 0.80 5.72 13.48
CA SER A 58 1.72 5.11 12.51
C SER A 58 1.69 3.59 12.59
N THR A 59 1.55 3.06 13.81
CA THR A 59 1.38 1.62 14.04
C THR A 59 0.07 1.12 13.46
N GLU A 60 -1.02 1.86 13.69
CA GLU A 60 -2.35 1.54 13.12
C GLU A 60 -2.37 1.58 11.59
N LEU A 61 -1.69 2.56 10.98
CA LEU A 61 -1.60 2.65 9.52
C LEU A 61 -0.92 1.41 8.94
N ILE A 62 0.17 0.95 9.54
CA ILE A 62 0.91 -0.20 9.01
C ILE A 62 0.16 -1.49 9.21
N LEU A 63 -0.51 -1.64 10.36
CA LEU A 63 -1.45 -2.74 10.57
C LEU A 63 -2.59 -2.74 9.55
N ALA A 64 -3.04 -1.56 9.11
CA ALA A 64 -4.04 -1.45 8.05
C ALA A 64 -3.49 -1.79 6.65
N VAL A 65 -2.22 -1.46 6.35
CA VAL A 65 -1.57 -1.72 5.06
C VAL A 65 -1.10 -3.18 4.92
N LEU A 66 -0.66 -3.81 6.02
CA LEU A 66 -0.07 -5.15 6.04
C LEU A 66 -0.92 -6.22 5.33
N PRO A 67 -2.23 -6.36 5.61
CA PRO A 67 -3.07 -7.36 4.94
C PRO A 67 -3.08 -7.21 3.41
N TRP A 68 -3.09 -5.97 2.91
CA TRP A 68 -3.06 -5.70 1.47
C TRP A 68 -1.74 -6.10 0.84
N TYR A 69 -0.64 -5.80 1.52
CA TYR A 69 0.69 -6.20 1.06
C TYR A 69 0.85 -7.71 1.01
N ILE A 70 0.45 -8.42 2.08
CA ILE A 70 0.51 -9.89 2.15
C ILE A 70 -0.38 -10.51 1.07
N PHE A 71 -1.60 -10.02 0.92
CA PHE A 71 -2.53 -10.48 -0.11
C PHE A 71 -1.95 -10.30 -1.52
N LEU A 72 -1.43 -9.12 -1.81
CA LEU A 72 -0.87 -8.80 -3.13
C LEU A 72 0.39 -9.64 -3.39
N MET A 73 1.28 -9.80 -2.41
CA MET A 73 2.47 -10.64 -2.53
C MET A 73 2.09 -12.09 -2.85
N PHE A 74 1.10 -12.64 -2.13
CA PHE A 74 0.63 -14.00 -2.36
C PHE A 74 -0.05 -14.16 -3.73
N PHE A 75 -0.86 -13.17 -4.13
CA PHE A 75 -1.51 -13.13 -5.43
C PHE A 75 -0.49 -13.06 -6.58
N LEU A 76 0.52 -12.19 -6.46
CA LEU A 76 1.62 -12.09 -7.42
C LEU A 76 2.39 -13.40 -7.53
N LEU A 77 2.73 -14.01 -6.40
CA LEU A 77 3.43 -15.29 -6.37
C LEU A 77 2.63 -16.35 -7.12
N LEU A 78 1.34 -16.50 -6.80
CA LEU A 78 0.45 -17.47 -7.45
C LEU A 78 0.38 -17.22 -8.95
N LEU A 79 0.21 -15.97 -9.36
CA LEU A 79 0.15 -15.58 -10.76
C LEU A 79 1.48 -15.87 -11.49
N PHE A 80 2.63 -15.58 -10.87
CA PHE A 80 3.95 -15.91 -11.42
C PHE A 80 4.11 -17.41 -11.60
N THR A 81 3.74 -18.19 -10.59
CA THR A 81 3.80 -19.66 -10.65
C THR A 81 2.90 -20.21 -11.77
N LEU A 82 1.68 -19.69 -11.93
CA LEU A 82 0.79 -20.08 -13.02
C LEU A 82 1.42 -19.78 -14.39
N PHE A 83 1.98 -18.59 -14.59
CA PHE A 83 2.64 -18.24 -15.84
C PHE A 83 3.85 -19.14 -16.14
N MET A 84 4.66 -19.47 -15.14
CA MET A 84 5.76 -20.41 -15.31
C MET A 84 5.27 -21.82 -15.65
N PHE A 85 4.17 -22.29 -15.04
CA PHE A 85 3.56 -23.58 -15.40
C PHE A 85 3.06 -23.62 -16.85
N PHE A 86 2.61 -22.48 -17.39
CA PHE A 86 2.26 -22.34 -18.80
C PHE A 86 3.47 -22.13 -19.73
N GLY A 87 4.70 -22.25 -19.23
CA GLY A 87 5.93 -22.13 -20.00
C GLY A 87 6.29 -20.69 -20.37
N VAL A 88 5.72 -19.69 -19.69
CA VAL A 88 6.08 -18.28 -19.90
C VAL A 88 7.39 -18.00 -19.17
N ASN A 89 8.38 -17.47 -19.91
CA ASN A 89 9.64 -17.05 -19.32
C ASN A 89 9.44 -15.87 -18.37
N GLU A 90 10.24 -15.79 -17.30
CA GLU A 90 10.16 -14.75 -16.26
C GLU A 90 10.13 -13.31 -16.82
N LYS A 91 10.86 -13.08 -17.91
CA LYS A 91 10.97 -11.76 -18.57
C LYS A 91 9.66 -11.30 -19.21
N ASP A 92 8.81 -12.25 -19.60
CA ASP A 92 7.56 -12.01 -20.32
C ASP A 92 6.34 -11.96 -19.37
N VAL A 93 6.54 -12.26 -18.07
CA VAL A 93 5.45 -12.22 -17.09
C VAL A 93 5.00 -10.78 -16.83
N TRP A 94 5.94 -9.86 -16.57
CA TRP A 94 5.60 -8.48 -16.22
C TRP A 94 4.71 -7.76 -17.24
N PRO A 95 4.99 -7.81 -18.56
CA PRO A 95 4.13 -7.20 -19.56
C PRO A 95 2.72 -7.81 -19.59
N LYS A 96 2.60 -9.12 -19.40
CA LYS A 96 1.33 -9.86 -19.45
C LYS A 96 0.42 -9.59 -18.24
N VAL A 97 0.97 -9.14 -17.12
CA VAL A 97 0.23 -8.78 -15.90
C VAL A 97 -0.24 -7.31 -15.92
N GLY A 98 -0.08 -6.61 -17.06
CA GLY A 98 -0.37 -5.18 -17.18
C GLY A 98 0.81 -4.29 -16.76
N GLY A 99 2.02 -4.84 -16.68
CA GLY A 99 3.25 -4.12 -16.36
C GLY A 99 3.42 -3.79 -14.88
N GLN A 100 4.63 -3.34 -14.53
CA GLN A 100 4.96 -2.87 -13.18
C GLN A 100 4.05 -1.72 -12.71
N THR A 101 3.57 -0.91 -13.66
CA THR A 101 2.69 0.23 -13.42
C THR A 101 1.35 -0.17 -12.80
N THR A 102 0.73 -1.26 -13.23
CA THR A 102 -0.59 -1.68 -12.72
C THR A 102 -0.51 -2.10 -11.26
N ILE A 103 0.53 -2.86 -10.89
CA ILE A 103 0.78 -3.28 -9.51
C ILE A 103 1.07 -2.08 -8.62
N PHE A 104 1.84 -1.10 -9.14
CA PHE A 104 2.13 0.12 -8.41
C PHE A 104 0.87 0.95 -8.14
N ILE A 105 -0.04 1.04 -9.12
CA ILE A 105 -1.34 1.72 -8.97
C ILE A 105 -2.20 1.01 -7.90
N VAL A 106 -2.27 -0.33 -7.92
CA VAL A 106 -2.96 -1.12 -6.88
C VAL A 106 -2.42 -0.81 -5.50
N MET A 107 -1.10 -0.80 -5.35
CA MET A 107 -0.43 -0.50 -4.10
C MET A 107 -0.74 0.92 -3.60
N ILE A 108 -0.71 1.92 -4.48
CA ILE A 108 -1.05 3.30 -4.13
C ILE A 108 -2.49 3.38 -3.61
N ILE A 109 -3.43 2.71 -4.28
CA ILE A 109 -4.84 2.76 -3.89
C ILE A 109 -5.08 2.06 -2.56
N ALA A 110 -4.48 0.89 -2.34
CA ALA A 110 -4.52 0.20 -1.05
C ALA A 110 -3.95 1.09 0.08
N LEU A 111 -2.88 1.82 -0.21
CA LEU A 111 -2.27 2.77 0.72
C LEU A 111 -3.20 3.94 1.02
N ILE A 112 -3.85 4.54 0.00
CA ILE A 112 -4.85 5.61 0.18
C ILE A 112 -6.00 5.13 1.05
N VAL A 113 -6.58 3.96 0.76
CA VAL A 113 -7.67 3.37 1.56
C VAL A 113 -7.24 3.18 3.01
N SER A 114 -6.00 2.75 3.24
CA SER A 114 -5.46 2.55 4.58
C SER A 114 -5.28 3.88 5.33
N ILE A 115 -4.77 4.91 4.66
CA ILE A 115 -4.68 6.28 5.21
C ILE A 115 -6.06 6.80 5.57
N THR A 116 -7.05 6.69 4.66
CA THR A 116 -8.42 7.14 4.93
C THR A 116 -9.05 6.41 6.10
N LYS A 117 -8.78 5.11 6.27
CA LYS A 117 -9.30 4.34 7.40
C LYS A 117 -8.69 4.79 8.74
N VAL A 118 -7.39 5.02 8.78
CA VAL A 118 -6.66 5.35 10.02
C VAL A 118 -6.83 6.81 10.41
N PHE A 119 -6.70 7.72 9.43
CA PHE A 119 -6.76 9.16 9.68
C PHE A 119 -8.13 9.77 9.40
N GLY A 120 -9.08 9.03 8.82
CA GLY A 120 -10.45 9.50 8.55
C GLY A 120 -11.14 10.14 9.76
N PRO A 121 -11.07 9.54 10.96
CA PRO A 121 -11.60 10.14 12.18
C PRO A 121 -10.94 11.47 12.56
N VAL A 122 -9.65 11.66 12.26
CA VAL A 122 -8.90 12.90 12.53
C VAL A 122 -9.36 14.04 11.62
N PHE A 123 -9.73 13.73 10.37
CA PHE A 123 -10.18 14.73 9.40
C PHE A 123 -11.68 15.05 9.49
N THR A 124 -12.46 14.24 10.20
CA THR A 124 -13.91 14.44 10.35
C THR A 124 -14.39 14.43 11.81
N PRO A 125 -13.74 15.19 12.72
CA PRO A 125 -14.12 15.18 14.14
C PRO A 125 -15.54 15.72 14.40
N TYR A 126 -16.10 16.47 13.44
CA TYR A 126 -17.42 17.11 13.53
C TYR A 126 -18.32 16.82 12.32
N ALA A 127 -18.12 15.72 11.59
CA ALA A 127 -19.03 15.37 10.50
C ALA A 127 -20.41 15.01 11.06
N ALA A 128 -21.28 16.03 11.13
CA ALA A 128 -22.65 15.94 11.61
C ALA A 128 -23.41 14.79 10.93
N GLU A 129 -24.29 14.17 11.71
CA GLU A 129 -25.02 12.92 11.45
C GLU A 129 -25.83 12.84 10.13
N GLY A 130 -25.90 13.90 9.32
CA GLY A 130 -26.69 13.96 8.09
C GLY A 130 -25.91 13.91 6.76
N THR A 131 -24.71 14.48 6.68
CA THR A 131 -23.89 14.50 5.44
C THR A 131 -22.84 13.38 5.41
N SER A 132 -22.61 12.73 6.54
CA SER A 132 -21.59 11.70 6.73
C SER A 132 -21.92 10.38 6.01
N ASN A 133 -23.18 10.04 5.76
CA ASN A 133 -23.53 8.71 5.25
C ASN A 133 -23.18 8.51 3.77
N VAL A 134 -23.41 9.49 2.90
CA VAL A 134 -23.05 9.38 1.47
C VAL A 134 -21.53 9.41 1.31
N PHE A 135 -20.85 10.34 2.00
CA PHE A 135 -19.40 10.44 1.93
C PHE A 135 -18.73 9.20 2.53
N ARG A 136 -19.22 8.67 3.66
CA ARG A 136 -18.73 7.43 4.26
C ARG A 136 -19.03 6.20 3.41
N THR A 137 -20.10 6.20 2.61
CA THR A 137 -20.41 5.10 1.68
C THR A 137 -19.49 5.13 0.46
N ILE A 138 -19.27 6.29 -0.15
CA ILE A 138 -18.35 6.43 -1.29
C ILE A 138 -16.90 6.17 -0.86
N PHE A 139 -16.50 6.65 0.31
CA PHE A 139 -15.18 6.39 0.89
C PHE A 139 -15.11 5.10 1.73
N HIS A 140 -16.13 4.23 1.63
CA HIS A 140 -16.08 2.95 2.31
C HIS A 140 -15.01 2.06 1.65
N PRO A 141 -14.10 1.43 2.40
CA PRO A 141 -13.01 0.60 1.84
C PRO A 141 -13.49 -0.46 0.84
N ARG A 142 -14.68 -1.03 1.07
CA ARG A 142 -15.29 -2.02 0.17
C ARG A 142 -15.81 -1.42 -1.14
N VAL A 143 -16.31 -0.19 -1.11
CA VAL A 143 -16.85 0.49 -2.31
C VAL A 143 -15.70 0.98 -3.17
N ILE A 144 -14.66 1.59 -2.56
CA ILE A 144 -13.43 1.93 -3.27
C ILE A 144 -12.78 0.67 -3.87
N GLY A 145 -12.70 -0.42 -3.10
CA GLY A 145 -12.17 -1.69 -3.59
C GLY A 145 -12.96 -2.28 -4.76
N ALA A 146 -14.30 -2.25 -4.69
CA ALA A 146 -15.15 -2.73 -5.79
C ALA A 146 -15.01 -1.87 -7.05
N PHE A 147 -15.04 -0.55 -6.90
CA PHE A 147 -14.82 0.38 -8.01
C PHE A 147 -13.44 0.18 -8.63
N PHE A 148 -12.45 -0.11 -7.79
CA PHE A 148 -11.08 -0.38 -8.20
C PHE A 148 -10.94 -1.67 -9.02
N ILE A 149 -11.56 -2.77 -8.58
CA ILE A 149 -11.59 -4.03 -9.34
C ILE A 149 -12.24 -3.81 -10.71
N LEU A 150 -13.30 -3.01 -10.77
CA LEU A 150 -13.96 -2.64 -12.02
C LEU A 150 -13.03 -1.86 -12.96
N LEU A 151 -12.23 -0.94 -12.43
CA LEU A 151 -11.28 -0.14 -13.20
C LEU A 151 -10.14 -1.02 -13.75
N ILE A 152 -9.59 -1.92 -12.94
CA ILE A 152 -8.58 -2.89 -13.41
C ILE A 152 -9.16 -3.81 -14.48
N ALA A 153 -10.36 -4.35 -14.25
CA ALA A 153 -11.02 -5.22 -15.22
C ALA A 153 -11.25 -4.50 -16.56
N SER A 154 -11.69 -3.24 -16.52
CA SER A 154 -11.85 -2.40 -17.71
C SER A 154 -10.54 -2.21 -18.47
N LEU A 155 -9.44 -1.88 -17.77
CA LEU A 155 -8.12 -1.72 -18.40
C LEU A 155 -7.56 -3.03 -18.95
N LEU A 156 -7.78 -4.16 -18.26
CA LEU A 156 -7.41 -5.49 -18.73
C LEU A 156 -8.14 -5.83 -20.03
N ILE A 157 -9.46 -5.65 -20.06
CA ILE A 157 -10.27 -5.92 -21.26
C ILE A 157 -9.81 -5.05 -22.43
N LYS A 158 -9.57 -3.76 -22.18
CA LYS A 158 -9.07 -2.84 -23.21
C LYS A 158 -7.73 -3.32 -23.80
N ASN A 159 -6.76 -3.69 -22.95
CA ASN A 159 -5.45 -4.16 -23.40
C ASN A 159 -5.51 -5.47 -24.17
N ILE A 160 -6.42 -6.38 -23.80
CA ILE A 160 -6.66 -7.62 -24.55
C ILE A 160 -7.30 -7.29 -25.90
N SER A 161 -8.28 -6.40 -25.94
CA SER A 161 -8.96 -5.99 -27.17
C SER A 161 -8.06 -5.27 -28.17
N GLU A 162 -7.01 -4.56 -27.72
CA GLU A 162 -6.09 -3.86 -28.61
C GLU A 162 -4.97 -4.77 -29.18
N ASN A 163 -4.79 -5.98 -28.63
CA ASN A 163 -3.74 -6.94 -29.03
C ASN A 163 -4.29 -8.23 -29.70
N VAL A 164 -5.58 -8.29 -29.98
CA VAL A 164 -6.26 -9.35 -30.76
C VAL A 164 -6.69 -8.76 -32.09
#